data_AF-B4NAY0-F1
#
_entry.id   AF-B4NAY0-F1
#
_cell.length_a   1.000
_cell.length_b   1.000
_cell.length_c   1.000
_cell.angle_alpha   90.00
_cell.angle_beta   90.00
_cell.angle_gamma   90.00
#
_symmetry.space_group_name_H-M   'P 1'
#
loop_
_entity.id
_entity.type
_entity.pdbx_description
1 polymer ?
#
loop_
_entity_poly.entity_id
_entity_poly.type
_entity_poly.pdbx_seq_one_letter_code
_entity_poly.pdbx_strand_id
1 'polypeptide(L)'
;MSLLNALARLSLQNCGVAARMLHTTPILCAEPLKKKKKLDPQIIKQREDRKKKKIEKQIRRLEKNARQLKPVEELEVPIELLDEKDKRQRKLPPLSSAEQEQRALLKKQWARYKHDEKVSDFQIIDRLVQAQEKALQELRKESEELYRAAIEVDLQLVPVTIKGPVATPPIKNYASPDGDYIQQSSKWE
;
A
#
# COMPACT_ATOMS: atom_id res chain seq x y z
N MET A 1 -55.92 -47.04 59.29
CA MET A 1 -55.62 -46.73 60.71
C MET A 1 -54.12 -46.63 60.89
N SER A 2 -53.50 -45.48 60.61
CA SER A 2 -52.07 -45.27 60.89
C SER A 2 -51.63 -43.83 60.58
N LEU A 3 -51.42 -43.06 61.65
CA LEU A 3 -50.38 -42.05 61.86
C LEU A 3 -50.21 -40.85 60.90
N LEU A 4 -51.04 -40.62 59.89
CA LEU A 4 -50.97 -39.38 59.09
C LEU A 4 -51.69 -38.17 59.71
N ASN A 5 -52.32 -38.36 60.89
CA ASN A 5 -53.04 -37.30 61.61
C ASN A 5 -52.16 -36.49 62.59
N ALA A 6 -50.85 -36.71 62.63
CA ALA A 6 -50.00 -36.09 63.65
C ALA A 6 -49.43 -34.70 63.30
N LEU A 7 -49.59 -34.20 62.06
CA LEU A 7 -49.05 -32.88 61.69
C LEU A 7 -50.07 -31.94 61.01
N ALA A 8 -51.34 -32.32 60.98
CA ALA A 8 -52.43 -31.39 60.67
C ALA A 8 -52.77 -30.51 61.89
N ARG A 9 -51.80 -29.75 62.40
CA ARG A 9 -52.01 -28.76 63.48
C ARG A 9 -50.80 -27.85 63.70
N LEU A 10 -50.34 -27.20 62.63
CA LEU A 10 -49.71 -25.89 62.76
C LEU A 10 -50.35 -24.96 61.73
N SER A 11 -51.63 -24.66 61.95
CA SER A 11 -52.16 -23.38 61.50
C SER A 11 -51.35 -22.31 62.23
N LEU A 12 -50.37 -21.71 61.54
CA LEU A 12 -49.84 -20.41 61.96
C LEU A 12 -50.98 -19.41 61.76
N GLN A 13 -51.83 -19.34 62.77
CA GLN A 13 -52.74 -18.24 62.98
C GLN A 13 -51.89 -16.98 63.11
N ASN A 14 -52.28 -16.02 62.30
CA ASN A 14 -51.72 -14.71 62.11
C ASN A 14 -51.35 -14.04 63.45
N CYS A 15 -50.06 -14.01 63.78
CA CYS A 15 -49.50 -13.12 64.78
C CYS A 15 -48.33 -12.38 64.12
N GLY A 16 -48.30 -11.05 64.31
CA GLY A 16 -47.42 -10.16 63.57
C GLY A 16 -45.95 -10.48 63.75
N VAL A 17 -45.19 -10.09 62.72
CA VAL A 17 -43.72 -10.10 62.59
C VAL A 17 -43.14 -11.42 62.04
N ALA A 18 -42.47 -11.31 60.88
CA ALA A 18 -41.54 -12.27 60.26
C ALA A 18 -42.06 -13.43 59.37
N ALA A 19 -42.79 -13.12 58.28
CA ALA A 19 -42.97 -14.08 57.16
C ALA A 19 -42.87 -13.42 55.76
N ARG A 20 -42.01 -12.41 55.58
CA ARG A 20 -41.86 -11.68 54.30
C ARG A 20 -40.84 -12.28 53.31
N MET A 21 -40.38 -13.53 53.46
CA MET A 21 -39.32 -14.09 52.58
C MET A 21 -39.53 -15.55 52.13
N LEU A 22 -40.77 -16.00 51.93
CA LEU A 22 -41.01 -17.28 51.24
C LEU A 22 -41.70 -17.01 49.90
N HIS A 23 -40.92 -17.11 48.81
CA HIS A 23 -41.43 -17.09 47.45
C HIS A 23 -41.40 -18.52 46.89
N THR A 24 -42.55 -19.16 46.75
CA THR A 24 -42.67 -20.48 46.12
C THR A 24 -43.05 -20.28 44.65
N THR A 25 -42.14 -20.56 43.73
CA THR A 25 -42.45 -20.56 42.29
C THR A 25 -43.11 -21.89 41.90
N PRO A 26 -44.10 -21.90 40.99
CA PRO A 26 -44.66 -23.15 40.48
C PRO A 26 -43.61 -23.88 39.64
N ILE A 27 -43.47 -25.19 39.82
CA ILE A 27 -42.61 -26.04 39.00
C ILE A 27 -43.23 -26.10 37.60
N LEU A 28 -42.73 -25.28 36.67
CA LEU A 28 -43.06 -25.38 35.26
C LEU A 28 -42.34 -26.60 34.69
N CYS A 29 -43.01 -27.75 34.65
CA CYS A 29 -42.58 -28.93 33.92
C CYS A 29 -42.50 -28.59 32.42
N ALA A 30 -41.36 -28.06 31.97
CA ALA A 30 -41.12 -27.72 30.58
C ALA A 30 -41.41 -28.96 29.70
N GLU A 31 -42.19 -28.78 28.62
CA GLU A 31 -42.36 -29.85 27.64
C GLU A 31 -40.99 -30.28 27.11
N PRO A 32 -40.71 -31.58 26.93
CA PRO A 32 -39.43 -32.03 26.42
C PRO A 32 -39.12 -31.33 25.08
N LEU A 33 -37.96 -30.68 25.03
CA LEU A 33 -37.55 -29.81 23.92
C LEU A 33 -37.66 -30.57 22.58
N LYS A 34 -38.48 -30.07 21.63
CA LYS A 34 -38.64 -30.72 20.33
C LYS A 34 -37.28 -30.86 19.64
N LYS A 35 -36.96 -32.09 19.20
CA LYS A 35 -35.71 -32.41 18.51
C LYS A 35 -35.57 -31.52 17.27
N LYS A 36 -34.45 -30.78 17.18
CA LYS A 36 -34.14 -29.99 15.98
C LYS A 36 -34.11 -30.90 14.76
N LYS A 37 -34.97 -30.62 13.77
CA LYS A 37 -35.00 -31.37 12.51
C LYS A 37 -33.71 -31.07 11.73
N LYS A 38 -33.05 -32.13 11.24
CA LYS A 38 -31.92 -31.99 10.33
C LYS A 38 -32.44 -31.38 9.03
N LEU A 39 -31.77 -30.33 8.55
CA LEU A 39 -32.12 -29.70 7.28
C LEU A 39 -31.77 -30.64 6.12
N ASP A 40 -32.56 -30.57 5.05
CA ASP A 40 -32.29 -31.35 3.85
C ASP A 40 -30.90 -31.04 3.28
N PRO A 41 -30.17 -32.06 2.81
CA PRO A 41 -28.80 -31.88 2.29
C PRO A 41 -28.75 -30.88 1.12
N GLN A 42 -29.81 -30.82 0.31
CA GLN A 42 -29.91 -29.88 -0.81
C GLN A 42 -29.99 -28.41 -0.34
N ILE A 43 -30.67 -28.14 0.78
CA ILE A 43 -30.78 -26.78 1.34
C ILE A 43 -29.42 -26.34 1.91
N ILE A 44 -28.66 -27.25 2.50
CA ILE A 44 -27.29 -26.98 3.01
C ILE A 44 -26.36 -26.65 1.84
N LYS A 45 -26.36 -27.47 0.78
CA LYS A 45 -25.55 -27.24 -0.43
C LYS A 45 -25.88 -25.88 -1.08
N GLN A 46 -27.16 -25.54 -1.21
CA GLN A 46 -27.57 -24.24 -1.74
C GLN A 46 -27.10 -23.06 -0.87
N ARG A 47 -27.10 -23.21 0.46
CA ARG A 47 -26.58 -22.17 1.38
C ARG A 47 -25.07 -22.00 1.22
N GLU A 48 -24.33 -23.09 1.07
CA GLU A 48 -22.89 -23.08 0.82
C GLU A 48 -22.55 -22.45 -0.54
N ASP A 49 -23.25 -22.84 -1.60
CA ASP A 49 -23.05 -22.28 -2.95
C ASP A 49 -23.36 -20.78 -2.99
N ARG A 50 -24.38 -20.33 -2.24
CA ARG A 50 -24.66 -18.89 -2.06
C ARG A 50 -23.52 -18.18 -1.33
N LYS A 51 -22.93 -18.79 -0.30
CA LYS A 51 -21.78 -18.22 0.41
C LYS A 51 -20.54 -18.15 -0.49
N LYS A 52 -20.23 -19.22 -1.22
CA LYS A 52 -19.13 -19.28 -2.20
C LYS A 52 -19.25 -18.18 -3.24
N LYS A 53 -20.42 -18.05 -3.88
CA LYS A 53 -20.66 -17.00 -4.89
C LYS A 53 -20.55 -15.58 -4.31
N LYS A 54 -20.92 -15.37 -3.04
CA LYS A 54 -20.76 -14.06 -2.38
C LYS A 54 -19.28 -13.73 -2.16
N ILE A 55 -18.52 -14.69 -1.64
CA ILE A 55 -17.08 -14.55 -1.39
C ILE A 55 -16.34 -14.34 -2.71
N GLU A 56 -16.65 -15.12 -3.75
CA GLU A 56 -16.05 -14.97 -5.08
C GLU A 56 -16.31 -13.58 -5.68
N LYS A 57 -17.52 -13.05 -5.54
CA LYS A 57 -17.82 -11.67 -5.97
C LYS A 57 -17.06 -10.62 -5.16
N GLN A 58 -16.87 -10.84 -3.86
CA GLN A 58 -16.08 -9.93 -3.02
C GLN A 58 -14.61 -9.96 -3.41
N ILE A 59 -14.04 -11.16 -3.62
CA ILE A 59 -12.67 -11.34 -4.11
C ILE A 59 -12.49 -10.60 -5.44
N ARG A 60 -13.38 -10.80 -6.42
CA ARG A 60 -13.30 -10.09 -7.72
C ARG A 60 -13.35 -8.56 -7.59
N ARG A 61 -14.09 -8.03 -6.60
CA ARG A 61 -14.13 -6.58 -6.34
C ARG A 61 -12.83 -6.07 -5.71
N LEU A 62 -12.29 -6.81 -4.74
CA LEU A 62 -11.02 -6.49 -4.09
C LEU A 62 -9.85 -6.58 -5.07
N GLU A 63 -9.82 -7.61 -5.93
CA GLU A 63 -8.82 -7.76 -6.99
C GLU A 63 -8.86 -6.60 -7.99
N LYS A 64 -10.06 -6.09 -8.32
CA LYS A 64 -10.18 -4.93 -9.21
C LYS A 64 -9.65 -3.65 -8.54
N ASN A 65 -9.90 -3.46 -7.24
CA ASN A 65 -9.41 -2.31 -6.49
C ASN A 65 -7.88 -2.37 -6.30
N ALA A 66 -7.34 -3.53 -5.92
CA ALA A 66 -5.90 -3.71 -5.70
C ALA A 66 -5.01 -3.41 -6.94
N ARG A 67 -5.60 -3.42 -8.14
CA ARG A 67 -4.90 -3.05 -9.39
C ARG A 67 -4.97 -1.56 -9.72
N GLN A 68 -5.77 -0.78 -9.01
CA GLN A 68 -5.83 0.67 -9.21
C GLN A 68 -4.55 1.27 -8.65
N LEU A 69 -3.78 1.91 -9.52
CA LEU A 69 -2.57 2.63 -9.13
C LEU A 69 -2.98 3.88 -8.35
N LYS A 70 -2.16 4.25 -7.37
CA LYS A 70 -2.30 5.54 -6.68
C LYS A 70 -2.12 6.67 -7.71
N PRO A 71 -2.95 7.72 -7.67
CA PRO A 71 -2.76 8.87 -8.56
C PRO A 71 -1.42 9.54 -8.25
N VAL A 72 -0.81 10.15 -9.27
CA VAL A 72 0.46 10.87 -9.15
C VAL A 72 0.16 12.36 -9.11
N GLU A 73 0.13 12.91 -7.90
CA GLU A 73 -0.26 14.31 -7.64
C GLU A 73 0.56 15.33 -8.45
N GLU A 74 1.86 15.05 -8.71
CA GLU A 74 2.75 15.93 -9.48
C GLU A 74 2.42 16.01 -10.98
N LEU A 75 1.74 15.00 -11.53
CA LEU A 75 1.37 14.96 -12.95
C LEU A 75 0.02 15.65 -13.21
N GLU A 76 -0.82 15.76 -12.18
CA GLU A 76 -2.15 16.34 -12.28
C GLU A 76 -2.11 17.83 -11.93
N VAL A 77 -2.84 18.66 -12.69
CA VAL A 77 -2.97 20.08 -12.37
C VAL A 77 -4.05 20.25 -11.30
N PRO A 78 -3.75 20.89 -10.16
CA PRO A 78 -4.75 21.17 -9.14
C PRO A 78 -5.92 21.98 -9.70
N ILE A 79 -7.15 21.58 -9.33
CA ILE A 79 -8.39 22.19 -9.82
C ILE A 79 -8.45 23.69 -9.46
N GLU A 80 -7.95 24.06 -8.27
CA GLU A 80 -7.88 25.45 -7.80
C GLU A 80 -7.11 26.37 -8.79
N LEU A 81 -6.06 25.84 -9.44
CA LEU A 81 -5.29 26.63 -10.42
C LEU A 81 -6.04 26.83 -11.74
N LEU A 82 -6.92 25.91 -12.09
CA LEU A 82 -7.77 26.04 -13.27
C LEU A 82 -8.86 27.09 -13.03
N ASP A 83 -9.50 27.06 -11.86
CA ASP A 83 -10.54 28.01 -11.47
C ASP A 83 -9.99 29.44 -11.29
N GLU A 84 -8.79 29.57 -10.73
CA GLU A 84 -8.15 30.86 -10.49
C GLU A 84 -7.26 31.34 -11.65
N LYS A 85 -7.27 30.64 -12.79
CA LYS A 85 -6.41 30.93 -13.94
C LYS A 85 -6.43 32.41 -14.32
N ASP A 86 -7.62 32.98 -14.49
CA ASP A 86 -7.78 34.37 -14.94
C ASP A 86 -7.26 35.39 -13.90
N LYS A 87 -7.30 35.03 -12.60
CA LYS A 87 -6.80 35.87 -11.51
C LYS A 87 -5.28 35.79 -11.37
N ARG A 88 -4.70 34.60 -11.58
CA ARG A 88 -3.26 34.32 -11.40
C ARG A 88 -2.43 34.52 -12.67
N GLN A 89 -3.06 34.58 -13.85
CA GLN A 89 -2.35 34.68 -15.11
C GLN A 89 -1.69 36.06 -15.27
N ARG A 90 -0.36 36.06 -15.39
CA ARG A 90 0.43 37.25 -15.68
C ARG A 90 0.39 37.55 -17.18
N LYS A 91 -0.06 38.74 -17.56
CA LYS A 91 -0.02 39.23 -18.95
C LYS A 91 1.41 39.71 -19.26
N LEU A 92 2.16 38.93 -20.03
CA LEU A 92 3.51 39.28 -20.44
C LEU A 92 3.49 40.08 -21.75
N PRO A 93 4.41 41.05 -21.93
CA PRO A 93 4.56 41.74 -23.21
C PRO A 93 5.03 40.76 -24.31
N PRO A 94 4.65 40.99 -25.58
CA PRO A 94 5.18 40.21 -26.69
C PRO A 94 6.69 40.41 -26.81
N LEU A 95 7.41 39.34 -27.14
CA LEU A 95 8.86 39.38 -27.31
C LEU A 95 9.23 40.22 -28.54
N SER A 96 10.29 41.03 -28.43
CA SER A 96 10.87 41.74 -29.56
C SER A 96 11.43 40.75 -30.61
N SER A 97 11.47 41.14 -31.88
CA SER A 97 12.02 40.28 -32.95
C SER A 97 13.47 39.89 -32.68
N ALA A 98 14.29 40.83 -32.20
CA ALA A 98 15.69 40.60 -31.83
C ALA A 98 15.81 39.53 -30.72
N GLU A 99 14.97 39.56 -29.68
CA GLU A 99 14.96 38.54 -28.63
C GLU A 99 14.54 37.16 -29.15
N GLN A 100 13.56 37.12 -30.07
CA GLN A 100 13.12 35.86 -30.67
C GLN A 100 14.24 35.21 -31.50
N GLU A 101 14.95 36.01 -32.31
CA GLU A 101 16.10 35.56 -33.09
C GLU A 101 17.24 35.08 -32.18
N GLN A 102 17.56 35.83 -31.13
CA GLN A 102 18.59 35.44 -30.16
C GLN A 102 18.25 34.09 -29.50
N ARG A 103 16.99 33.89 -29.07
CA ARG A 103 16.55 32.60 -28.51
C ARG A 103 16.63 31.47 -29.53
N ALA A 104 16.28 31.73 -30.80
CA ALA A 104 16.37 30.73 -31.85
C ALA A 104 17.82 30.32 -32.13
N LEU A 105 18.75 31.29 -32.17
CA LEU A 105 20.19 31.02 -32.31
C LEU A 105 20.73 30.22 -31.11
N LEU A 106 20.37 30.60 -29.89
CA LEU A 106 20.78 29.88 -28.68
C LEU A 106 20.29 28.43 -28.69
N LYS A 107 19.03 28.20 -29.09
CA LYS A 107 18.47 26.85 -29.21
C LYS A 107 19.23 26.00 -30.24
N LYS A 108 19.61 26.58 -31.38
CA LYS A 108 20.41 25.88 -32.41
C LYS A 108 21.80 25.51 -31.87
N GLN A 109 22.45 26.43 -31.16
CA GLN A 109 23.76 26.18 -30.54
C GLN A 109 23.65 25.11 -29.45
N TRP A 110 22.63 25.18 -28.59
CA TRP A 110 22.38 24.19 -27.55
C TRP A 110 22.11 22.80 -28.12
N ALA A 111 21.33 22.71 -29.19
CA ALA A 111 21.07 21.43 -29.87
C ALA A 111 22.34 20.79 -30.41
N ARG A 112 23.24 21.59 -31.01
CA ARG A 112 24.56 21.11 -31.48
C ARG A 112 25.42 20.64 -30.30
N TYR A 113 25.51 21.46 -29.25
CA TYR A 113 26.28 21.12 -28.06
C TYR A 113 25.83 19.80 -27.42
N LYS A 114 24.52 19.63 -27.20
CA LYS A 114 23.97 18.38 -26.63
C LYS A 114 24.16 17.18 -27.57
N HIS A 115 24.16 17.39 -28.88
CA HIS A 115 24.48 16.34 -29.84
C HIS A 115 25.93 15.89 -29.70
N ASP A 116 26.88 16.84 -29.69
CA ASP A 116 28.31 16.55 -29.57
C ASP A 116 28.64 15.85 -28.25
N GLU A 117 28.07 16.33 -27.13
CA GLU A 117 28.17 15.69 -25.82
C GLU A 117 27.69 14.23 -25.88
N LYS A 118 26.51 14.00 -26.49
CA LYS A 118 25.94 12.65 -26.56
C LYS A 118 26.74 11.72 -27.46
N VAL A 119 27.26 12.22 -28.58
CA VAL A 119 28.17 11.47 -29.46
C VAL A 119 29.44 11.10 -28.70
N SER A 120 30.00 12.02 -27.90
CA SER A 120 31.17 11.73 -27.07
C SER A 120 30.91 10.65 -26.01
N ASP A 121 29.74 10.68 -25.36
CA ASP A 121 29.33 9.66 -24.39
C ASP A 121 29.24 8.28 -25.04
N PHE A 122 28.61 8.19 -26.21
CA PHE A 122 28.49 6.93 -26.95
C PHE A 122 29.86 6.39 -27.35
N GLN A 123 30.77 7.24 -27.83
CA GLN A 123 32.13 6.82 -28.14
C GLN A 123 32.87 6.27 -26.92
N ILE A 124 32.66 6.86 -25.73
CA ILE A 124 33.26 6.35 -24.48
C ILE A 124 32.67 4.99 -24.13
N ILE A 125 31.35 4.84 -24.18
CA ILE A 125 30.67 3.57 -23.89
C ILE A 125 31.15 2.48 -24.86
N ASP A 126 31.20 2.77 -26.16
CA ASP A 126 31.65 1.81 -27.18
C ASP A 126 33.10 1.37 -26.92
N ARG A 127 33.99 2.31 -26.56
CA ARG A 127 35.37 1.99 -26.19
C ARG A 127 35.44 1.09 -24.95
N LEU A 128 34.63 1.36 -23.93
CA LEU A 128 34.59 0.56 -22.71
C LEU A 128 34.09 -0.86 -22.99
N VAL A 129 33.03 -1.01 -23.78
CA VAL A 129 32.49 -2.31 -24.17
C VAL A 129 33.51 -3.10 -24.99
N GLN A 130 34.14 -2.47 -25.99
CA GLN A 130 35.18 -3.14 -26.78
C GLN A 130 36.38 -3.55 -25.93
N ALA A 131 36.78 -2.74 -24.95
CA ALA A 131 37.87 -3.07 -24.03
C ALA A 131 37.48 -4.25 -23.13
N GLN A 132 36.25 -4.27 -22.61
CA GLN A 132 35.71 -5.37 -21.82
C GLN A 132 35.69 -6.68 -22.63
N GLU A 133 35.18 -6.64 -23.86
CA GLU A 133 35.11 -7.81 -24.74
C GLU A 133 36.51 -8.36 -25.06
N LYS A 134 37.47 -7.50 -25.40
CA LYS A 134 38.86 -7.90 -25.63
C LYS A 134 39.47 -8.55 -24.39
N ALA A 135 39.27 -7.94 -23.21
CA ALA A 135 39.76 -8.50 -21.95
C ALA A 135 39.17 -9.89 -21.67
N LEU A 136 37.87 -10.08 -21.92
CA LEU A 136 37.21 -11.39 -21.76
C LEU A 136 37.70 -12.43 -22.78
N GLN A 137 37.98 -12.02 -24.02
CA GLN A 137 38.54 -12.91 -25.04
C GLN A 137 39.94 -13.39 -24.69
N GLU A 138 40.82 -12.48 -24.23
CA GLU A 138 42.17 -12.86 -23.77
C GLU A 138 42.10 -13.73 -22.51
N LEU A 139 41.25 -13.38 -21.53
CA LEU A 139 41.03 -14.19 -20.33
C LEU A 139 40.61 -15.62 -20.67
N ARG A 140 39.74 -15.80 -21.68
CA ARG A 140 39.29 -17.11 -22.13
C ARG A 140 40.42 -17.95 -22.75
N LYS A 141 41.37 -17.32 -23.43
CA LYS A 141 42.54 -18.02 -24.00
C LYS A 141 43.51 -18.47 -22.90
N GLU A 142 43.62 -17.71 -21.82
CA GLU A 142 44.48 -18.02 -20.68
C GLU A 142 43.84 -19.06 -19.73
N SER A 143 42.57 -18.87 -19.36
CA SER A 143 41.84 -19.74 -18.44
C SER A 143 40.32 -19.70 -18.67
N GLU A 144 39.75 -20.85 -19.03
CA GLU A 144 38.30 -20.98 -19.21
C GLU A 144 37.52 -20.91 -17.89
N GLU A 145 38.11 -21.37 -16.78
CA GLU A 145 37.47 -21.35 -15.46
C GLU A 145 37.22 -19.92 -14.97
N LEU A 146 38.22 -19.04 -15.10
CA LEU A 146 38.09 -17.63 -14.73
C LEU A 146 37.12 -16.88 -15.63
N TYR A 147 37.08 -17.20 -16.93
CA TYR A 147 36.12 -16.64 -17.86
C TYR A 147 34.67 -16.96 -17.46
N ARG A 148 34.39 -18.21 -17.05
CA ARG A 148 33.06 -18.61 -16.58
C ARG A 148 32.66 -17.84 -15.33
N ALA A 149 33.56 -17.76 -14.35
CA ALA A 149 33.31 -16.99 -13.12
C ALA A 149 33.08 -15.50 -13.39
N ALA A 150 33.80 -14.89 -14.34
CA ALA A 150 33.67 -13.47 -14.66
C ALA A 150 32.36 -13.10 -15.38
N ILE A 151 31.69 -14.05 -16.04
CA ILE A 151 30.43 -13.83 -16.75
C ILE A 151 29.21 -14.01 -15.85
N GLU A 152 29.37 -14.70 -14.72
CA GLU A 152 28.29 -14.88 -13.76
C GLU A 152 27.78 -13.53 -13.24
N VAL A 153 26.46 -13.40 -13.17
CA VAL A 153 25.81 -12.17 -12.70
C VAL A 153 25.97 -12.08 -11.19
N ASP A 154 26.62 -11.03 -10.72
CA ASP A 154 26.70 -10.75 -9.29
C ASP A 154 25.36 -10.22 -8.77
N LEU A 155 24.66 -11.07 -8.01
CA LEU A 155 23.40 -10.72 -7.36
C LEU A 155 23.58 -9.72 -6.21
N GLN A 156 24.80 -9.55 -5.67
CA GLN A 156 25.08 -8.55 -4.63
C GLN A 156 25.03 -7.12 -5.17
N LEU A 157 25.12 -6.95 -6.49
CA LEU A 157 24.96 -5.65 -7.13
C LEU A 157 23.53 -5.11 -7.00
N VAL A 158 22.53 -5.93 -6.64
CA VAL A 158 21.15 -5.47 -6.48
C VAL A 158 20.74 -5.62 -5.00
N PRO A 159 20.36 -4.55 -4.26
CA PRO A 159 20.07 -3.18 -4.69
C PRO A 159 21.22 -2.17 -4.52
N VAL A 160 21.65 -1.50 -5.60
CA VAL A 160 22.57 -0.33 -5.50
C VAL A 160 21.80 0.93 -5.07
N THR A 161 22.32 1.65 -4.07
CA THR A 161 21.87 3.01 -3.75
C THR A 161 23.00 4.00 -4.01
N ILE A 162 22.81 4.92 -4.96
CA ILE A 162 23.77 5.97 -5.30
C ILE A 162 23.14 7.31 -4.98
N LYS A 163 23.84 8.15 -4.22
CA LYS A 163 23.44 9.55 -3.99
C LYS A 163 24.12 10.43 -5.04
N GLY A 164 23.34 11.27 -5.71
CA GLY A 164 23.86 12.21 -6.70
C GLY A 164 24.80 13.26 -6.08
N PRO A 165 25.57 13.98 -6.91
CA PRO A 165 26.41 15.07 -6.44
C PRO A 165 25.56 16.20 -5.84
N VAL A 166 26.06 16.80 -4.76
CA VAL A 166 25.44 17.97 -4.11
C VAL A 166 26.04 19.26 -4.66
N ALA A 167 25.25 20.35 -4.68
CA ALA A 167 25.72 21.66 -5.15
C ALA A 167 26.90 22.21 -4.32
N THR A 168 26.96 21.88 -3.03
CA THR A 168 28.04 22.27 -2.12
C THR A 168 28.38 21.08 -1.22
N PRO A 169 29.67 20.77 -0.98
CA PRO A 169 30.05 19.67 -0.11
C PRO A 169 29.61 19.93 1.35
N PRO A 170 29.41 18.86 2.14
CA PRO A 170 28.96 18.99 3.52
C PRO A 170 30.01 19.68 4.40
N ILE A 171 29.55 20.56 5.27
CA ILE A 171 30.38 21.22 6.28
C ILE A 171 30.65 20.22 7.42
N LYS A 172 31.92 20.07 7.81
CA LYS A 172 32.31 19.20 8.92
C LYS A 172 31.74 19.73 10.24
N ASN A 173 31.15 18.85 11.05
CA ASN A 173 30.59 19.14 12.37
C ASN A 173 29.51 20.23 12.38
N TYR A 174 28.74 20.36 11.30
CA TYR A 174 27.59 21.26 11.29
C TYR A 174 26.50 20.72 12.22
N ALA A 175 26.17 21.48 13.27
CA ALA A 175 25.04 21.20 14.13
C ALA A 175 23.75 21.71 13.45
N SER A 176 22.95 20.80 12.89
CA SER A 176 21.64 21.14 12.37
C SER A 176 20.73 21.59 13.51
N PRO A 177 19.89 22.62 13.32
CA PRO A 177 18.86 22.96 14.30
C PRO A 177 17.88 21.78 14.50
N ASP A 178 17.34 21.67 15.71
CA ASP A 178 16.33 20.67 16.06
C ASP A 178 14.98 20.97 15.40
N GLY A 179 14.27 19.92 14.99
CA GLY A 179 12.93 20.01 14.42
C GLY A 179 12.29 18.64 14.20
N ASP A 180 10.96 18.61 14.18
CA ASP A 180 10.18 17.38 14.00
C ASP A 180 9.77 17.18 12.54
N TYR A 181 9.95 15.96 12.03
CA TYR A 181 9.46 15.56 10.71
C TYR A 181 8.02 15.03 10.82
N ILE A 182 7.06 15.77 10.27
CA ILE A 182 5.67 15.33 10.18
C ILE A 182 5.43 14.74 8.79
N GLN A 183 5.09 13.45 8.72
CA GLN A 183 4.73 12.80 7.46
C GLN A 183 3.33 13.25 7.00
N GLN A 184 3.27 14.06 5.94
CA GLN A 184 2.02 14.60 5.39
C GLN A 184 1.51 13.85 4.14
N SER A 185 1.94 12.60 3.93
CA SER A 185 1.53 11.84 2.72
C SER A 185 0.04 11.46 2.75
N SER A 186 -0.67 11.73 1.64
CA SER A 186 -2.06 11.31 1.40
C SER A 186 -2.23 9.79 1.56
N LYS A 187 -3.20 9.37 2.39
CA LYS A 187 -3.58 7.96 2.52
C LYS A 187 -4.66 7.64 1.47
N TRP A 188 -4.38 6.65 0.63
CA TRP A 188 -5.29 6.15 -0.40
C TRP A 188 -5.72 4.73 0.01
N GLU A 189 -6.96 4.57 0.49
CA GLU A 189 -7.59 3.30 0.89
C GLU A 189 -8.58 2.77 -0.16
#